data_AF-A0A7K2VDA4-F1
#
_entry.id   AF-A0A7K2VDA4-F1
#
_cell.length_a   1.000
_cell.length_b   1.000
_cell.length_c   1.000
_cell.angle_alpha   90.00
_cell.angle_beta   90.00
_cell.angle_gamma   90.00
#
_symmetry.space_group_name_H-M   'P 1'
#
loop_
_entity.id
_entity.type
_entity.pdbx_description
1 polymer ?
#
loop_
_entity_poly.entity_id
_entity_poly.type
_entity_poly.pdbx_seq_one_letter_code
_entity_poly.pdbx_strand_id
1 'polypeptide(L)'
;MNAREAILGRIRAAVADLPAEPVDVPRAYLRSAPGISPGDRTAVIELFVERLEEYGATVRRVPAHGLPAAVADALDESSARSAVVPDGLPAAWSAQWSGVIRRDAPPLSKAELDATDAVITTCAAAIADSGTIILDAGPGQGRRAPTLVPDVHVCVVGEEQVGSSMPEVINQLDPRRPITWISGPSATADIEMIRVQGVHGPRRLTVLITP
;
A
#
# COMPACT_ATOMS: atom_id res chain seq x y z
N MET A 1 1.95 20.17 -37.58
CA MET A 1 1.00 19.94 -36.48
C MET A 1 1.21 18.53 -35.97
N ASN A 2 1.59 18.36 -34.70
CA ASN A 2 1.79 17.02 -34.10
C ASN A 2 0.52 16.50 -33.39
N ALA A 3 0.49 15.23 -33.01
CA ALA A 3 -0.68 14.61 -32.37
C ALA A 3 -1.12 15.34 -31.08
N ARG A 4 -0.17 15.85 -30.28
CA ARG A 4 -0.45 16.63 -29.08
C ARG A 4 -1.19 17.93 -29.42
N GLU A 5 -0.74 18.66 -30.44
CA GLU A 5 -1.38 19.90 -30.89
C GLU A 5 -2.80 19.65 -31.41
N ALA A 6 -3.00 18.57 -32.18
CA ALA A 6 -4.33 18.21 -32.68
C ALA A 6 -5.31 17.85 -31.53
N ILE A 7 -4.86 17.07 -30.54
CA ILE A 7 -5.67 16.71 -29.37
C ILE A 7 -6.00 17.95 -28.53
N LEU A 8 -5.00 18.76 -28.18
CA LEU A 8 -5.21 19.97 -27.38
C LEU A 8 -6.04 21.02 -28.13
N GLY A 9 -5.97 21.07 -29.46
CA GLY A 9 -6.82 21.91 -30.29
C GLY A 9 -8.29 21.49 -30.24
N ARG A 10 -8.57 20.18 -30.34
CA ARG A 10 -9.92 19.62 -30.19
C ARG A 10 -10.51 19.89 -28.81
N ILE A 11 -9.73 19.70 -27.75
CA ILE A 11 -10.17 19.98 -26.37
C ILE A 11 -10.51 21.46 -26.24
N ARG A 12 -9.63 22.37 -26.68
CA ARG A 12 -9.86 23.82 -26.64
C ARG A 12 -11.11 24.23 -27.42
N ALA A 13 -11.32 23.69 -28.61
CA ALA A 13 -12.52 23.97 -29.40
C ALA A 13 -13.79 23.46 -28.71
N ALA A 14 -13.75 22.27 -28.09
CA ALA A 14 -14.90 21.69 -27.40
C ALA A 14 -15.30 22.42 -26.13
N VAL A 15 -14.37 23.13 -25.48
CA VAL A 15 -14.63 23.91 -24.24
C VAL A 15 -14.76 25.41 -24.49
N ALA A 16 -14.71 25.86 -25.76
CA ALA A 16 -14.68 27.28 -26.11
C ALA A 16 -15.95 28.04 -25.67
N ASP A 17 -17.10 27.36 -25.65
CA ASP A 17 -18.39 27.93 -25.27
C ASP A 17 -18.71 27.77 -23.77
N LEU A 18 -17.81 27.14 -22.99
CA LEU A 18 -17.99 27.03 -21.55
C LEU A 18 -17.70 28.37 -20.87
N PRO A 19 -18.45 28.74 -19.81
CA PRO A 19 -18.15 29.92 -19.02
C PRO A 19 -16.69 29.87 -18.53
N ALA A 20 -15.93 30.93 -18.79
CA ALA A 20 -14.56 31.07 -18.29
C ALA A 20 -14.51 31.41 -16.80
N GLU A 21 -15.67 31.57 -16.15
CA GLU A 21 -15.74 31.90 -14.74
C GLU A 21 -15.18 30.76 -13.89
N PRO A 22 -14.27 31.05 -12.95
CA PRO A 22 -13.80 30.05 -12.00
C PRO A 22 -14.99 29.50 -11.22
N VAL A 23 -15.22 28.19 -11.33
CA VAL A 23 -16.16 27.49 -10.44
C VAL A 23 -15.53 27.46 -9.05
N ASP A 24 -16.25 27.96 -8.04
CA ASP A 24 -15.83 27.76 -6.66
C ASP A 24 -15.97 26.27 -6.33
N VAL A 25 -14.85 25.62 -5.99
CA VAL A 25 -14.81 24.20 -5.67
C VAL A 25 -14.96 24.07 -4.16
N PRO A 26 -16.06 23.51 -3.63
CA PRO A 26 -16.23 23.35 -2.20
C PRO A 26 -15.07 22.54 -1.60
N ARG A 27 -14.37 23.13 -0.62
CA ARG A 27 -13.27 22.47 0.12
C ARG A 27 -13.66 22.02 1.53
N ALA A 28 -14.96 21.94 1.81
CA ALA A 28 -15.53 21.55 3.10
C ALA A 28 -15.64 20.02 3.28
N TYR A 29 -14.69 19.26 2.71
CA TYR A 29 -14.60 17.82 2.94
C TYR A 29 -14.05 17.54 4.34
N LEU A 30 -14.41 16.38 4.90
CA LEU A 30 -13.84 15.90 6.15
C LEU A 30 -12.33 15.73 6.01
N ARG A 31 -11.57 16.18 7.01
CA ARG A 31 -10.09 16.07 7.05
C ARG A 31 -9.60 15.07 8.08
N SER A 32 -10.52 14.38 8.72
CA SER A 32 -10.31 13.34 9.71
C SER A 32 -11.36 12.26 9.55
N ALA A 33 -11.09 11.07 10.07
CA ALA A 33 -12.08 10.01 10.13
C ALA A 33 -13.35 10.50 10.87
N PRO A 34 -14.55 10.22 10.36
CA PRO A 34 -15.79 10.59 11.05
C PRO A 34 -15.85 9.97 12.45
N GLY A 35 -16.14 10.78 13.46
CA GLY A 35 -16.30 10.30 14.85
C GLY A 35 -15.00 9.98 15.59
N ILE A 36 -13.82 10.13 14.96
CA ILE A 36 -12.52 9.89 15.59
C ILE A 36 -11.69 11.16 15.57
N SER A 37 -11.15 11.52 16.74
CA SER A 37 -10.19 12.61 16.86
C SER A 37 -8.84 12.17 16.30
N PRO A 38 -8.19 12.93 15.39
CA PRO A 38 -6.85 12.60 14.90
C PRO A 38 -5.79 12.49 16.00
N GLY A 39 -5.98 13.18 17.13
CA GLY A 39 -5.09 13.12 18.29
C GLY A 39 -5.25 11.86 19.14
N ASP A 40 -6.36 11.11 18.97
CA ASP A 40 -6.58 9.84 19.65
C ASP A 40 -5.91 8.72 18.87
N ARG A 41 -4.61 8.53 19.12
CA ARG A 41 -3.80 7.52 18.43
C ARG A 41 -4.36 6.12 18.60
N THR A 42 -4.88 5.78 19.77
CA THR A 42 -5.46 4.47 20.04
C THR A 42 -6.67 4.22 19.15
N ALA A 43 -7.62 5.17 19.10
CA ALA A 43 -8.80 5.05 18.24
C ALA A 43 -8.44 5.00 16.74
N VAL A 44 -7.43 5.75 16.31
CA VAL A 44 -6.95 5.73 14.92
C VAL A 44 -6.37 4.36 14.55
N ILE A 45 -5.54 3.77 15.40
CA ILE A 45 -4.97 2.44 15.16
C ILE A 45 -6.05 1.34 15.24
N GLU A 46 -7.02 1.46 16.15
CA GLU A 46 -8.16 0.53 16.22
C GLU A 46 -9.00 0.55 14.94
N LEU A 47 -9.33 1.75 14.43
CA LEU A 47 -10.02 1.88 13.15
C LEU A 47 -9.22 1.29 11.99
N PHE A 48 -7.91 1.52 11.96
CA PHE A 48 -7.05 0.97 10.91
C PHE A 48 -7.04 -0.56 10.90
N VAL A 49 -6.95 -1.17 12.08
CA VAL A 49 -7.03 -2.64 12.24
C VAL A 49 -8.39 -3.14 11.74
N GLU A 50 -9.49 -2.54 12.22
CA GLU A 50 -10.86 -2.89 11.80
C GLU A 50 -10.98 -2.89 10.29
N ARG A 51 -10.57 -1.79 9.63
CA ARG A 51 -10.70 -1.66 8.17
C ARG A 51 -9.84 -2.66 7.40
N LEU A 52 -8.60 -2.91 7.84
CA LEU A 52 -7.74 -3.90 7.20
C LEU A 52 -8.34 -5.32 7.29
N GLU A 53 -8.87 -5.69 8.45
CA GLU A 53 -9.51 -6.99 8.68
C GLU A 53 -10.81 -7.13 7.88
N GLU A 54 -11.62 -6.06 7.76
CA GLU A 54 -12.81 -6.03 6.89
C GLU A 54 -12.46 -6.32 5.41
N TYR A 55 -11.31 -5.83 4.93
CA TYR A 55 -10.83 -6.16 3.59
C TYR A 55 -10.23 -7.58 3.48
N GLY A 56 -9.99 -8.25 4.61
CA GLY A 56 -9.48 -9.62 4.69
C GLY A 56 -7.95 -9.71 4.83
N ALA A 57 -7.29 -8.63 5.26
CA ALA A 57 -5.88 -8.70 5.65
C ALA A 57 -5.74 -9.33 7.05
N THR A 58 -4.62 -10.01 7.29
CA THR A 58 -4.22 -10.43 8.63
C THR A 58 -3.47 -9.28 9.31
N VAL A 59 -3.84 -8.90 10.53
CA VAL A 59 -3.19 -7.80 11.25
C VAL A 59 -2.61 -8.29 12.57
N ARG A 60 -1.40 -7.82 12.92
CA ARG A 60 -0.77 -8.09 14.22
C ARG A 60 -0.16 -6.81 14.78
N ARG A 61 -0.43 -6.51 16.05
CA ARG A 61 0.34 -5.50 16.79
C ARG A 61 1.55 -6.19 17.42
N VAL A 62 2.74 -5.72 17.07
CA VAL A 62 4.00 -6.38 17.41
C VAL A 62 4.96 -5.33 17.95
N PRO A 63 5.56 -5.52 19.15
CA PRO A 63 6.58 -4.60 19.61
C PRO A 63 7.80 -4.66 18.69
N ALA A 64 8.54 -3.56 18.54
CA ALA A 64 9.66 -3.47 17.58
C ALA A 64 10.69 -4.63 17.68
N HIS A 65 10.96 -5.13 18.89
CA HIS A 65 11.87 -6.26 19.12
C HIS A 65 11.32 -7.62 18.68
N GLY A 66 9.99 -7.74 18.53
CA GLY A 66 9.29 -8.94 18.07
C GLY A 66 9.12 -9.01 16.55
N LEU A 67 9.43 -7.94 15.81
CA LEU A 67 9.27 -7.90 14.34
C LEU A 67 9.99 -9.04 13.61
N PRO A 68 11.25 -9.42 13.94
CA PRO A 68 11.91 -10.54 13.26
C PRO A 68 11.13 -11.86 13.33
N ALA A 69 10.58 -12.18 14.51
CA ALA A 69 9.80 -13.39 14.72
C ALA A 69 8.45 -13.29 14.00
N ALA A 70 7.75 -12.16 14.14
CA ALA A 70 6.45 -11.96 13.51
C ALA A 70 6.51 -11.98 11.97
N VAL A 71 7.61 -11.48 11.37
CA VAL A 71 7.84 -11.59 9.93
C VAL A 71 8.06 -13.04 9.51
N ALA A 72 8.87 -13.80 10.25
CA ALA A 72 9.08 -15.22 9.98
C ALA A 72 7.77 -16.02 10.08
N ASP A 73 7.00 -15.82 11.15
CA ASP A 73 5.70 -16.46 11.37
C ASP A 73 4.72 -16.14 10.24
N ALA A 74 4.62 -14.86 9.83
CA ALA A 74 3.74 -14.45 8.74
C ALA A 74 4.09 -15.12 7.40
N LEU A 75 5.39 -15.31 7.13
CA LEU A 75 5.85 -16.00 5.92
C LEU A 75 5.59 -17.51 6.01
N ASP A 76 5.82 -18.13 7.15
CA ASP A 76 5.64 -19.58 7.34
C ASP A 76 4.17 -19.98 7.34
N GLU A 77 3.30 -19.21 8.00
CA GLU A 77 1.83 -19.36 7.91
C GLU A 77 1.33 -19.13 6.48
N SER A 78 2.13 -18.43 5.67
CA SER A 78 1.86 -18.25 4.25
C SER A 78 2.30 -19.39 3.36
N SER A 79 2.98 -20.39 3.93
CA SER A 79 3.70 -21.44 3.21
C SER A 79 4.72 -20.89 2.21
N ALA A 80 5.18 -19.64 2.42
CA ALA A 80 6.21 -19.05 1.57
C ALA A 80 7.52 -19.80 1.77
N ARG A 81 8.27 -19.96 0.69
CA ARG A 81 9.61 -20.56 0.69
C ARG A 81 10.66 -19.57 0.22
N SER A 82 10.23 -18.49 -0.41
CA SER A 82 11.07 -17.42 -0.93
C SER A 82 10.41 -16.05 -0.77
N ALA A 83 11.20 -15.03 -0.42
CA ALA A 83 10.70 -13.68 -0.24
C ALA A 83 11.64 -12.64 -0.86
N VAL A 84 11.08 -11.64 -1.54
CA VAL A 84 11.82 -10.47 -1.97
C VAL A 84 12.01 -9.53 -0.78
N VAL A 85 13.25 -9.08 -0.58
CA VAL A 85 13.61 -8.06 0.40
C VAL A 85 14.21 -6.86 -0.33
N PRO A 86 13.50 -5.72 -0.39
CA PRO A 86 14.01 -4.50 -1.00
C PRO A 86 15.23 -3.89 -0.29
N ASP A 87 15.95 -3.05 -1.01
CA ASP A 87 17.00 -2.20 -0.42
C ASP A 87 16.39 -1.23 0.61
N GLY A 88 17.06 -1.09 1.75
CA GLY A 88 16.60 -0.28 2.88
C GLY A 88 15.71 -0.99 3.90
N LEU A 89 15.29 -2.25 3.66
CA LEU A 89 14.62 -3.04 4.69
C LEU A 89 15.63 -3.38 5.81
N PRO A 90 15.30 -3.19 7.10
CA PRO A 90 16.16 -3.63 8.20
C PRO A 90 16.47 -5.12 8.12
N ALA A 91 17.75 -5.47 8.00
CA ALA A 91 18.19 -6.86 7.82
C ALA A 91 17.74 -7.79 8.96
N ALA A 92 17.57 -7.25 10.17
CA ALA A 92 17.10 -8.00 11.34
C ALA A 92 15.69 -8.58 11.14
N TRP A 93 14.82 -7.93 10.36
CA TRP A 93 13.42 -8.35 10.20
C TRP A 93 13.28 -9.68 9.44
N SER A 94 14.18 -9.97 8.50
CA SER A 94 14.18 -11.24 7.78
C SER A 94 15.20 -12.25 8.32
N ALA A 95 15.98 -11.89 9.36
CA ALA A 95 17.12 -12.69 9.82
C ALA A 95 16.73 -14.00 10.50
N GLN A 96 15.51 -14.10 11.05
CA GLN A 96 15.01 -15.30 11.73
C GLN A 96 14.27 -16.25 10.81
N TRP A 97 13.95 -15.83 9.58
CA TRP A 97 13.24 -16.67 8.63
C TRP A 97 14.21 -17.57 7.85
N SER A 98 13.92 -18.86 7.76
CA SER A 98 14.79 -19.86 7.11
C SER A 98 14.59 -19.99 5.59
N GLY A 99 13.64 -19.26 5.01
CA GLY A 99 13.37 -19.28 3.57
C GLY A 99 14.43 -18.58 2.72
N VAL A 100 14.26 -18.64 1.40
CA VAL A 100 15.16 -18.03 0.42
C VAL A 100 14.90 -16.52 0.31
N ILE A 101 15.84 -15.70 0.76
CA ILE A 101 15.79 -14.25 0.54
C ILE A 101 16.32 -13.89 -0.85
N ARG A 102 15.54 -13.14 -1.61
CA ARG A 102 15.94 -12.57 -2.91
C ARG A 102 16.05 -11.05 -2.83
N ARG A 103 17.11 -10.49 -3.39
CA ARG A 103 17.29 -9.04 -3.54
C ARG A 103 16.82 -8.61 -4.92
N ASP A 104 16.19 -7.44 -5.02
CA ASP A 104 15.81 -6.81 -6.30
C ASP A 104 16.92 -5.85 -6.80
N ALA A 105 18.18 -6.22 -6.57
CA ALA A 105 19.39 -5.47 -6.95
C ALA A 105 20.49 -6.44 -7.44
N PRO A 106 20.69 -6.61 -8.76
CA PRO A 106 19.94 -5.97 -9.86
C PRO A 106 18.47 -6.41 -9.89
N PRO A 107 17.58 -5.67 -10.58
CA PRO A 107 16.15 -5.97 -10.59
C PRO A 107 15.83 -7.38 -11.09
N LEU A 108 15.03 -8.11 -10.32
CA LEU A 108 14.50 -9.42 -10.69
C LEU A 108 13.60 -9.29 -11.93
N SER A 109 13.75 -10.24 -12.83
CA SER A 109 12.88 -10.41 -13.98
C SER A 109 11.44 -10.75 -13.55
N LYS A 110 10.49 -10.60 -14.47
CA LYS A 110 9.09 -10.98 -14.21
C LYS A 110 8.96 -12.46 -13.82
N ALA A 111 9.72 -13.34 -14.46
CA ALA A 111 9.71 -14.77 -14.18
C ALA A 111 10.29 -15.10 -12.80
N GLU A 112 11.34 -14.40 -12.37
CA GLU A 112 11.90 -14.58 -11.02
C GLU A 112 10.94 -14.06 -9.95
N LEU A 113 10.25 -12.94 -10.19
CA LEU A 113 9.22 -12.43 -9.30
C LEU A 113 8.02 -13.37 -9.20
N ASP A 114 7.55 -13.92 -10.33
CA ASP A 114 6.46 -14.89 -10.39
C ASP A 114 6.81 -16.22 -9.67
N ALA A 115 8.09 -16.59 -9.69
CA ALA A 115 8.63 -17.71 -8.93
C ALA A 115 9.01 -17.35 -7.48
N THR A 116 8.65 -16.16 -6.99
CA THR A 116 8.86 -15.74 -5.60
C THR A 116 7.54 -15.69 -4.86
N ASP A 117 7.49 -16.31 -3.68
CA ASP A 117 6.23 -16.50 -2.97
C ASP A 117 5.76 -15.21 -2.28
N ALA A 118 6.70 -14.43 -1.73
CA ALA A 118 6.38 -13.27 -0.91
C ALA A 118 7.23 -12.03 -1.19
N VAL A 119 6.79 -10.89 -0.66
CA VAL A 119 7.59 -9.66 -0.49
C VAL A 119 7.43 -9.13 0.93
N ILE A 120 8.51 -8.57 1.48
CA ILE A 120 8.51 -7.88 2.78
C ILE A 120 8.78 -6.41 2.54
N THR A 121 7.91 -5.51 3.02
CA THR A 121 8.10 -4.07 2.84
C THR A 121 7.89 -3.26 4.11
N THR A 122 8.51 -2.08 4.16
CA THR A 122 8.00 -0.93 4.94
C THR A 122 6.80 -0.29 4.21
N CYS A 123 6.27 0.82 4.75
CA CYS A 123 5.40 1.73 4.02
C CYS A 123 5.86 3.19 4.15
N ALA A 124 5.29 4.07 3.33
CA ALA A 124 5.48 5.51 3.43
C ALA A 124 4.47 6.12 4.42
N ALA A 125 3.21 5.68 4.34
CA ALA A 125 2.12 6.11 5.20
C ALA A 125 0.99 5.07 5.18
N ALA A 126 0.03 5.20 6.09
CA ALA A 126 -1.19 4.42 6.12
C ALA A 126 -2.39 5.28 6.52
N ILE A 127 -3.59 4.87 6.14
CA ILE A 127 -4.83 5.59 6.37
C ILE A 127 -5.82 4.68 7.10
N ALA A 128 -6.25 5.12 8.28
CA ALA A 128 -7.17 4.37 9.13
C ALA A 128 -8.56 4.22 8.51
N ASP A 129 -9.21 5.31 8.07
CA ASP A 129 -10.62 5.30 7.63
C ASP A 129 -10.95 4.32 6.49
N SER A 130 -9.95 4.03 5.67
CA SER A 130 -10.04 3.24 4.45
C SER A 130 -9.14 2.01 4.48
N GLY A 131 -8.48 1.70 5.61
CA GLY A 131 -7.61 0.54 5.74
C GLY A 131 -6.51 0.47 4.67
N THR A 132 -5.92 1.61 4.32
CA THR A 132 -5.02 1.72 3.17
C THR A 132 -3.57 1.86 3.58
N ILE A 133 -2.68 1.11 2.95
CA ILE A 133 -1.21 1.25 3.05
C ILE A 133 -0.70 1.95 1.80
N ILE A 134 0.25 2.86 1.96
CA ILE A 134 0.83 3.65 0.88
C ILE A 134 2.32 3.37 0.75
N LEU A 135 2.76 3.06 -0.47
CA LEU A 135 4.16 2.92 -0.85
C LEU A 135 4.54 4.04 -1.82
N ASP A 136 5.68 4.68 -1.62
CA ASP A 136 6.24 5.74 -2.45
C ASP A 136 7.56 5.34 -3.16
N ALA A 137 7.89 4.03 -3.12
CA ALA A 137 9.17 3.45 -3.52
C ALA A 137 10.37 3.96 -2.70
N GLY A 138 10.14 4.34 -1.44
CA GLY A 138 11.16 4.69 -0.48
C GLY A 138 11.97 3.48 0.05
N PRO A 139 12.88 3.73 1.01
CA PRO A 139 13.69 2.69 1.64
C PRO A 139 12.83 1.55 2.21
N GLY A 140 13.19 0.31 1.88
CA GLY A 140 12.48 -0.89 2.32
C GLY A 140 11.19 -1.20 1.56
N GLN A 141 10.80 -0.42 0.56
CA GLN A 141 9.57 -0.63 -0.21
C GLN A 141 9.84 -1.22 -1.60
N GLY A 142 10.99 -0.88 -2.20
CA GLY A 142 11.36 -1.31 -3.54
C GLY A 142 10.53 -0.63 -4.64
N ARG A 143 10.78 -1.02 -5.90
CA ARG A 143 9.91 -0.62 -7.02
C ARG A 143 8.57 -1.35 -6.95
N ARG A 144 7.60 -0.94 -7.77
CA ARG A 144 6.23 -1.47 -7.74
C ARG A 144 6.07 -2.97 -8.04
N ALA A 145 7.02 -3.60 -8.75
CA ALA A 145 6.81 -4.96 -9.25
C ALA A 145 6.84 -6.05 -8.16
N PRO A 146 7.80 -6.06 -7.22
CA PRO A 146 7.77 -6.96 -6.06
C PRO A 146 6.51 -6.90 -5.19
N THR A 147 5.76 -5.79 -5.19
CA THR A 147 4.49 -5.67 -4.44
C THR A 147 3.25 -5.99 -5.27
N LEU A 148 3.44 -6.40 -6.53
CA LEU A 148 2.38 -6.73 -7.47
C LEU A 148 2.39 -8.21 -7.88
N VAL A 149 3.56 -8.83 -7.97
CA VAL A 149 3.72 -10.15 -8.59
C VAL A 149 3.70 -11.30 -7.57
N PRO A 150 4.51 -11.30 -6.50
CA PRO A 150 4.40 -12.30 -5.44
C PRO A 150 3.00 -12.34 -4.83
N ASP A 151 2.56 -13.52 -4.42
CA ASP A 151 1.19 -13.73 -3.96
C ASP A 151 0.96 -13.33 -2.49
N VAL A 152 2.05 -13.17 -1.74
CA VAL A 152 2.06 -12.77 -0.33
C VAL A 152 2.78 -11.43 -0.17
N HIS A 153 2.15 -10.50 0.55
CA HIS A 153 2.76 -9.25 0.97
C HIS A 153 2.74 -9.17 2.50
N VAL A 154 3.93 -9.11 3.11
CA VAL A 154 4.11 -8.79 4.52
C VAL A 154 4.56 -7.33 4.62
N CYS A 155 3.73 -6.46 5.21
CA CYS A 155 4.03 -5.04 5.34
C CYS A 155 4.18 -4.65 6.81
N VAL A 156 5.27 -4.00 7.16
CA VAL A 156 5.49 -3.40 8.48
C VAL A 156 5.09 -1.93 8.43
N VAL A 157 4.23 -1.53 9.36
CA VAL A 157 3.68 -0.18 9.47
C VAL A 157 3.96 0.35 10.87
N GLY A 158 4.64 1.49 10.97
CA GLY A 158 4.79 2.22 12.23
C GLY A 158 3.48 2.90 12.63
N GLU A 159 3.15 2.89 13.92
CA GLU A 159 1.94 3.54 14.43
C GLU A 159 1.92 5.03 14.06
N GLU A 160 3.05 5.72 14.07
CA GLU A 160 3.21 7.12 13.68
C GLU A 160 2.90 7.37 12.19
N GLN A 161 2.97 6.34 11.35
CA GLN A 161 2.70 6.44 9.92
C GLN A 161 1.20 6.37 9.58
N VAL A 162 0.35 6.03 10.55
CA VAL A 162 -1.09 5.87 10.35
C VAL A 162 -1.81 7.20 10.59
N GLY A 163 -2.23 7.89 9.52
CA GLY A 163 -3.13 9.03 9.62
C GLY A 163 -4.59 8.60 9.76
N SER A 164 -5.43 9.48 10.30
CA SER A 164 -6.86 9.18 10.49
C SER A 164 -7.62 9.05 9.16
N SER A 165 -7.27 9.88 8.16
CA SER A 165 -7.97 9.95 6.88
C SER A 165 -7.08 10.28 5.68
N MET A 166 -7.58 10.03 4.47
CA MET A 166 -6.85 10.32 3.23
C MET A 166 -6.42 11.80 3.10
N PRO A 167 -7.27 12.82 3.35
CA PRO A 167 -6.85 14.22 3.22
C PRO A 167 -5.75 14.64 4.20
N GLU A 168 -5.64 13.97 5.35
CA GLU A 168 -4.54 14.16 6.30
C GLU A 168 -3.23 13.59 5.73
N VAL A 169 -3.27 12.36 5.22
CA VAL A 169 -2.09 11.64 4.75
C VAL A 169 -1.57 12.18 3.41
N ILE A 170 -2.46 12.55 2.48
CA ILE A 170 -2.05 12.97 1.13
C ILE A 170 -1.12 14.19 1.14
N ASN A 171 -1.25 15.07 2.13
CA ASN A 171 -0.40 16.26 2.28
C ASN A 171 1.05 15.93 2.68
N GLN A 172 1.30 14.70 3.13
CA GLN A 172 2.61 14.23 3.61
C GLN A 172 3.41 13.54 2.49
N LEU A 173 2.77 13.21 1.36
CA LEU A 173 3.37 12.47 0.25
C LEU A 173 4.08 13.40 -0.74
N ASP A 174 5.21 12.96 -1.30
CA ASP A 174 5.87 13.66 -2.41
C ASP A 174 5.19 13.30 -3.75
N PRO A 175 4.48 14.24 -4.40
CA PRO A 175 3.74 13.96 -5.63
C PRO A 175 4.65 13.63 -6.84
N ARG A 176 5.96 13.80 -6.71
CA ARG A 176 6.93 13.47 -7.77
C ARG A 176 7.36 11.99 -7.71
N ARG A 177 7.04 11.28 -6.63
CA ARG A 177 7.33 9.85 -6.45
C ARG A 177 6.19 8.97 -6.95
N PRO A 178 6.47 7.72 -7.36
CA PRO A 178 5.41 6.78 -7.69
C PRO A 178 4.66 6.39 -6.41
N ILE A 179 3.36 6.66 -6.33
CA ILE A 179 2.55 6.31 -5.17
C ILE A 179 1.66 5.10 -5.49
N THR A 180 1.77 4.06 -4.68
CA THR A 180 0.92 2.85 -4.72
C THR A 180 0.06 2.80 -3.47
N TRP A 181 -1.25 2.68 -3.65
CA TRP A 181 -2.23 2.60 -2.56
C TRP A 181 -2.77 1.17 -2.52
N ILE A 182 -2.69 0.52 -1.35
CA ILE A 182 -3.07 -0.88 -1.15
C ILE A 182 -4.14 -0.92 -0.04
N SER A 183 -5.40 -1.13 -0.42
CA SER A 183 -6.55 -1.22 0.52
C SER A 183 -6.98 -2.68 0.66
N GLY A 184 -6.18 -3.46 1.40
CA GLY A 184 -6.39 -4.90 1.59
C GLY A 184 -5.80 -5.81 0.49
N PRO A 185 -6.02 -7.12 0.59
CA PRO A 185 -5.55 -8.10 -0.40
C PRO A 185 -6.21 -7.89 -1.77
N SER A 186 -5.46 -8.21 -2.84
CA SER A 186 -5.93 -8.05 -4.21
C SER A 186 -7.21 -8.86 -4.46
N ALA A 187 -8.26 -8.15 -4.84
CA ALA A 187 -9.50 -8.72 -5.30
C ALA A 187 -10.09 -7.89 -6.44
N THR A 188 -10.79 -8.57 -7.33
CA THR A 188 -11.68 -7.96 -8.32
C THR A 188 -13.10 -8.29 -7.90
N ALA A 189 -14.04 -7.38 -8.18
CA ALA A 189 -15.45 -7.75 -8.21
C ALA A 189 -15.82 -7.95 -9.68
N ASP A 190 -16.42 -9.09 -10.02
CA ASP A 190 -17.07 -9.24 -11.32
C ASP A 190 -18.28 -8.29 -11.41
N ILE A 191 -18.84 -8.09 -12.60
CA ILE A 191 -20.03 -7.26 -12.85
C ILE A 191 -21.25 -7.71 -12.03
N GLU A 192 -21.22 -8.95 -11.54
CA GLU A 192 -22.22 -9.54 -10.65
C GLU A 192 -21.95 -9.28 -9.15
N MET A 193 -20.95 -8.44 -8.84
CA MET A 193 -20.47 -8.10 -7.49
C MET A 193 -19.93 -9.29 -6.67
N ILE A 194 -19.53 -10.36 -7.37
CA ILE A 194 -18.84 -11.49 -6.74
C ILE A 194 -17.36 -11.16 -6.63
N ARG A 195 -16.83 -11.19 -5.40
CA ARG A 195 -15.41 -10.94 -5.14
C ARG A 195 -14.57 -12.14 -5.55
N VAL A 196 -13.70 -11.96 -6.55
CA VAL A 196 -12.68 -12.92 -6.99
C VAL A 196 -11.31 -12.44 -6.52
N GLN A 197 -10.61 -13.26 -5.72
CA GLN A 197 -9.28 -12.90 -5.20
C GLN A 197 -8.17 -13.22 -6.22
N GLY A 198 -7.20 -12.30 -6.37
CA GLY A 198 -5.89 -12.62 -6.97
C GLY A 198 -5.67 -12.50 -8.46
N VAL A 199 -6.28 -11.52 -9.14
CA VAL A 199 -6.03 -11.28 -10.57
C VAL A 199 -5.01 -10.16 -10.81
N HIS A 200 -4.80 -9.26 -9.83
CA HIS A 200 -4.08 -8.00 -10.02
C HIS A 200 -3.11 -7.63 -8.88
N GLY A 201 -2.68 -8.59 -8.06
CA GLY A 201 -1.79 -8.35 -6.92
C GLY A 201 -1.78 -9.50 -5.91
N PRO A 202 -1.06 -9.35 -4.78
CA PRO A 202 -0.98 -10.35 -3.72
C PRO A 202 -2.36 -10.72 -3.16
N ARG A 203 -2.71 -12.02 -3.13
CA ARG A 203 -3.96 -12.52 -2.52
C ARG A 203 -3.92 -12.48 -1.00
N ARG A 204 -2.73 -12.43 -0.41
CA ARG A 204 -2.53 -12.48 1.04
C ARG A 204 -1.74 -11.26 1.48
N LEU A 205 -2.35 -10.46 2.35
CA LEU A 205 -1.72 -9.31 2.97
C LEU A 205 -1.65 -9.56 4.48
N THR A 206 -0.43 -9.53 5.04
CA THR A 206 -0.23 -9.48 6.49
C THR A 206 0.39 -8.14 6.87
N VAL A 207 -0.23 -7.44 7.81
CA VAL A 207 0.20 -6.14 8.30
C VAL A 207 0.70 -6.27 9.73
N LEU A 208 1.96 -5.89 9.95
CA LEU A 208 2.60 -5.87 11.27
C LEU A 208 2.69 -4.42 11.73
N ILE A 209 1.88 -4.05 12.72
CA ILE A 209 1.85 -2.70 13.29
C ILE A 209 2.82 -2.66 14.47
N THR A 210 3.75 -1.71 14.46
CA THR A 210 4.76 -1.51 15.52
C THR A 210 4.69 -0.08 16.06
N PRO A 211 5.01 0.15 17.35
CA PRO A 211 5.20 1.49 17.90
C PRO A 211 6.32 2.27 17.20
#